data_AF-K4G0E7-F1
#
_entry.id   AF-K4G0E7-F1
#
_cell.length_a   1.000
_cell.length_b   1.000
_cell.length_c   1.000
_cell.angle_alpha   90.00
_cell.angle_beta   90.00
_cell.angle_gamma   90.00
#
_symmetry.space_group_name_H-M   'P 1'
#
loop_
_entity.id
_entity.type
_entity.pdbx_description
1 polymer ?
#
loop_
_entity_poly.entity_id
_entity_poly.type
_entity_poly.pdbx_seq_one_letter_code
_entity_poly.pdbx_strand_id
1 'polypeptide(L)'
;MNPEGKIPAAQKLNRYGEIENIEMTPEDWLNRWKKRQIGFHENKINEKLNKHLTSLINGRKKIRIFFPLCGKAIDMKWLADLGHTIVGVEVSELGIKEFFEEQDLSYTRGPVPEVPGAEVFKSDDGEISLFKCSLFDFTSYATVLISLMGKGCHYLLDTLVYGESNFIGTPHCVPEHTIQDLYGQTCNIQLLESSDALTDKQRSWGLNSFIENVHLIMLKTDFS
;
A
#
# COMPACT_ATOMS: atom_id res chain seq x y z
N MET A 1 -30.91 -25.53 1.51
CA MET A 1 -30.05 -25.88 0.36
C MET A 1 -28.62 -25.59 0.78
N ASN A 2 -27.77 -26.60 0.84
CA ASN A 2 -26.39 -26.47 1.31
C ASN A 2 -25.60 -25.70 0.24
N PRO A 3 -25.06 -24.47 0.49
CA PRO A 3 -24.45 -23.67 -0.56
C PRO A 3 -22.98 -24.05 -0.79
N GLU A 4 -22.60 -25.31 -0.56
CA GLU A 4 -21.30 -25.83 -0.96
C GLU A 4 -21.30 -26.10 -2.48
N GLY A 5 -21.62 -25.07 -3.26
CA GLY A 5 -21.05 -24.96 -4.60
C GLY A 5 -19.55 -24.84 -4.39
N LYS A 6 -18.79 -25.86 -4.80
CA LYS A 6 -17.33 -25.88 -4.65
C LYS A 6 -16.76 -24.55 -5.14
N ILE A 7 -16.16 -23.78 -4.22
CA ILE A 7 -15.43 -22.57 -4.58
C ILE A 7 -14.34 -23.00 -5.58
N PRO A 8 -14.24 -22.38 -6.76
CA PRO A 8 -13.22 -22.73 -7.74
C PRO A 8 -11.80 -22.59 -7.17
N ALA A 9 -10.86 -23.36 -7.71
CA ALA A 9 -9.45 -23.21 -7.36
C ALA A 9 -8.98 -21.76 -7.65
N ALA A 10 -8.08 -21.24 -6.80
CA ALA A 10 -7.61 -19.85 -6.81
C ALA A 10 -8.67 -18.77 -6.45
N GLN A 11 -9.85 -19.18 -5.97
CA GLN A 11 -10.88 -18.26 -5.46
C GLN A 11 -11.19 -18.53 -3.98
N LYS A 12 -11.80 -17.54 -3.34
CA LYS A 12 -12.24 -17.61 -1.93
C LYS A 12 -13.57 -16.92 -1.74
N LEU A 13 -14.28 -17.27 -0.67
CA LEU A 13 -15.42 -16.49 -0.18
C LEU A 13 -14.87 -15.33 0.68
N ASN A 14 -15.19 -14.10 0.33
CA ASN A 14 -14.78 -12.94 1.09
C ASN A 14 -15.72 -12.67 2.28
N ARG A 15 -15.33 -11.73 3.15
CA ARG A 15 -16.11 -11.37 4.35
C ARG A 15 -17.50 -10.78 4.06
N TYR A 16 -17.79 -10.46 2.80
CA TYR A 16 -19.08 -9.93 2.35
C TYR A 16 -19.96 -11.02 1.72
N GLY A 17 -19.52 -12.29 1.74
CA GLY A 17 -20.26 -13.42 1.17
C GLY A 17 -20.16 -13.52 -0.35
N GLU A 18 -19.16 -12.89 -0.97
CA GLU A 18 -18.94 -12.92 -2.41
C GLU A 18 -17.71 -13.76 -2.77
N ILE A 19 -17.76 -14.47 -3.91
CA ILE A 19 -16.60 -15.18 -4.43
C ILE A 19 -15.67 -14.15 -5.09
N GLU A 20 -14.40 -14.16 -4.71
CA GLU A 20 -13.36 -13.32 -5.30
C GLU A 20 -12.08 -14.11 -5.56
N ASN A 21 -11.22 -13.60 -6.43
CA ASN A 21 -9.90 -14.18 -6.68
C ASN A 21 -9.00 -14.03 -5.44
N ILE A 22 -8.19 -15.05 -5.14
CA ILE A 22 -7.16 -14.96 -4.10
C ILE A 22 -6.12 -13.90 -4.50
N GLU A 23 -5.64 -13.99 -5.74
CA GLU A 23 -4.82 -12.98 -6.39
C GLU A 23 -5.73 -11.96 -7.08
N MET A 24 -5.85 -10.78 -6.49
CA MET A 24 -6.76 -9.76 -6.97
C MET A 24 -6.21 -9.01 -8.19
N THR A 25 -7.01 -8.91 -9.24
CA THR A 25 -6.74 -8.08 -10.41
C THR A 25 -7.07 -6.61 -10.13
N PRO A 26 -6.61 -5.66 -10.97
CA PRO A 26 -7.09 -4.29 -10.96
C PRO A 26 -8.62 -4.16 -10.93
N GLU A 27 -9.33 -4.96 -11.73
CA GLU A 27 -10.80 -4.91 -11.80
C GLU A 27 -11.46 -5.39 -10.49
N ASP A 28 -10.88 -6.38 -9.81
CA ASP A 28 -11.36 -6.83 -8.49
C ASP A 28 -11.27 -5.69 -7.47
N TRP A 29 -10.18 -4.92 -7.49
CA TRP A 29 -10.00 -3.74 -6.62
C TRP A 29 -10.97 -2.61 -6.97
N LEU A 30 -11.17 -2.32 -8.26
CA LEU A 30 -12.18 -1.35 -8.71
C LEU A 30 -13.58 -1.73 -8.22
N ASN A 31 -13.91 -3.02 -8.25
CA ASN A 31 -15.19 -3.52 -7.75
C ASN A 31 -15.32 -3.40 -6.23
N ARG A 32 -14.25 -3.63 -5.46
CA ARG A 32 -14.27 -3.37 -4.01
C ARG A 32 -14.57 -1.91 -3.68
N TRP A 33 -13.94 -0.98 -4.40
CA TRP A 33 -14.22 0.45 -4.25
C TRP A 33 -15.69 0.79 -4.55
N LYS A 34 -16.20 0.34 -5.71
CA LYS A 34 -17.62 0.54 -6.10
C LYS A 34 -18.59 -0.01 -5.07
N LYS A 35 -18.30 -1.18 -4.48
CA LYS A 35 -19.14 -1.85 -3.48
C LYS A 35 -18.91 -1.38 -2.04
N ARG A 36 -18.07 -0.38 -1.80
CA ARG A 36 -17.69 0.09 -0.44
C ARG A 36 -17.06 -0.99 0.43
N GLN A 37 -16.42 -1.98 -0.18
CA GLN A 37 -15.72 -3.07 0.48
C GLN A 37 -14.27 -2.68 0.88
N ILE A 38 -14.11 -1.47 1.43
CA ILE A 38 -12.82 -0.82 1.70
C ILE A 38 -12.40 -0.91 3.17
N GLY A 39 -12.64 -2.05 3.81
CA GLY A 39 -12.35 -2.27 5.24
C GLY A 39 -10.86 -2.27 5.63
N PHE A 40 -9.98 -1.97 4.68
CA PHE A 40 -8.55 -1.70 4.84
C PHE A 40 -8.26 -0.22 5.14
N HIS A 41 -9.19 0.70 4.85
CA HIS A 41 -8.99 2.12 5.07
C HIS A 41 -9.09 2.46 6.57
N GLU A 42 -8.12 3.24 7.05
CA GLU A 42 -8.08 3.80 8.40
C GLU A 42 -8.34 5.31 8.32
N ASN A 43 -9.29 5.80 9.14
CA ASN A 43 -9.66 7.23 9.19
C ASN A 43 -8.77 8.03 10.14
N LYS A 44 -7.60 7.49 10.52
CA LYS A 44 -6.62 8.09 11.42
C LYS A 44 -5.23 7.89 10.86
N ILE A 45 -4.28 8.73 11.30
CA ILE A 45 -2.87 8.60 10.91
C ILE A 45 -2.39 7.21 11.31
N ASN A 46 -1.71 6.53 10.39
CA ASN A 46 -1.14 5.22 10.65
C ASN A 46 -0.14 5.33 11.82
N GLU A 47 -0.38 4.53 12.87
CA GLU A 47 0.38 4.62 14.11
C GLU A 47 1.85 4.24 13.91
N LYS A 48 2.13 3.26 13.03
CA LYS A 48 3.50 2.82 12.71
C LYS A 48 4.25 3.88 11.92
N LEU A 49 3.61 4.48 10.91
CA LEU A 49 4.18 5.58 10.15
C LEU A 49 4.50 6.77 11.06
N ASN A 50 3.56 7.17 11.93
CA ASN A 50 3.80 8.27 12.86
C ASN A 50 4.97 7.98 13.81
N LYS A 51 5.00 6.78 14.40
CA LYS A 51 6.09 6.35 15.30
C LYS A 51 7.45 6.33 14.62
N HIS A 52 7.52 5.87 13.36
CA HIS A 52 8.76 5.70 12.61
C HIS A 52 9.05 6.83 11.63
N LEU A 53 8.32 7.95 11.70
CA LEU A 53 8.49 9.10 10.81
C LEU A 53 9.94 9.61 10.82
N THR A 54 10.56 9.69 11.99
CA THR A 54 11.96 10.13 12.14
C THR A 54 12.92 9.23 11.35
N SER A 55 12.67 7.91 11.34
CA SER A 55 13.46 6.95 10.56
C SER A 55 13.24 7.13 9.06
N LEU A 56 12.02 7.43 8.62
CA LEU A 56 11.69 7.69 7.22
C LEU A 56 12.35 8.98 6.71
N ILE A 57 12.17 10.09 7.41
CA ILE A 57 12.68 11.40 6.97
C ILE A 57 14.19 11.52 7.20
N ASN A 58 14.74 10.86 8.21
CA ASN A 58 16.16 10.88 8.58
C ASN A 58 16.74 12.31 8.64
N GLY A 59 16.02 13.22 9.32
CA GLY A 59 16.38 14.63 9.47
C GLY A 59 16.21 15.50 8.21
N ARG A 60 15.84 14.91 7.06
CA ARG A 60 15.61 15.65 5.81
C ARG A 60 14.29 16.42 5.88
N LYS A 61 14.26 17.57 5.23
CA LYS A 61 13.08 18.44 5.12
C LYS A 61 12.67 18.54 3.66
N LYS A 62 11.38 18.77 3.40
CA LYS A 62 10.84 18.95 2.04
C LYS A 62 11.25 17.84 1.06
N ILE A 63 11.19 16.59 1.53
CA ILE A 63 11.44 15.42 0.69
C ILE A 63 10.19 15.04 -0.11
N ARG A 64 10.41 14.30 -1.19
CA ARG A 64 9.35 13.65 -1.95
C ARG A 64 9.09 12.26 -1.37
N ILE A 65 7.85 11.98 -0.98
CA ILE A 65 7.42 10.70 -0.39
C ILE A 65 6.48 10.01 -1.37
N PHE A 66 6.75 8.73 -1.63
CA PHE A 66 5.98 7.91 -2.56
C PHE A 66 5.06 6.94 -1.81
N PHE A 67 3.78 6.90 -2.17
CA PHE A 67 2.76 5.99 -1.64
C PHE A 67 2.28 5.03 -2.74
N PRO A 68 2.80 3.79 -2.79
CA PRO A 68 2.28 2.78 -3.70
C PRO A 68 0.90 2.28 -3.24
N LEU A 69 -0.03 2.10 -4.19
CA LEU A 69 -1.39 1.58 -3.95
C LEU A 69 -2.10 2.42 -2.86
N CYS A 70 -2.05 3.74 -3.01
CA CYS A 70 -2.30 4.67 -1.92
C CYS A 70 -3.76 4.74 -1.44
N GLY A 71 -4.71 4.23 -2.25
CA GLY A 71 -6.13 4.37 -1.97
C GLY A 71 -6.51 5.82 -1.67
N LYS A 72 -6.94 6.05 -0.43
CA LYS A 72 -7.20 7.39 0.12
C LYS A 72 -6.51 7.63 1.47
N ALA A 73 -5.30 7.11 1.63
CA ALA A 73 -4.54 7.24 2.87
C ALA A 73 -4.44 8.70 3.35
N ILE A 74 -5.01 8.99 4.52
CA ILE A 74 -5.02 10.36 5.06
C ILE A 74 -3.61 10.84 5.43
N ASP A 75 -2.68 9.91 5.62
CA ASP A 75 -1.26 10.16 5.87
C ASP A 75 -0.62 11.02 4.79
N MET A 76 -1.11 10.93 3.54
CA MET A 76 -0.64 11.75 2.43
C MET A 76 -0.84 13.24 2.73
N LYS A 77 -2.05 13.64 3.15
CA LYS A 77 -2.33 15.04 3.50
C LYS A 77 -1.53 15.48 4.73
N TRP A 78 -1.46 14.63 5.75
CA TRP A 78 -0.71 14.93 6.97
C TRP A 78 0.78 15.17 6.70
N LEU A 79 1.42 14.36 5.86
CA LEU A 79 2.82 14.56 5.48
C LEU A 79 3.01 15.79 4.58
N ALA A 80 2.03 16.11 3.72
CA ALA A 80 2.04 17.34 2.95
C ALA A 80 2.00 18.58 3.85
N ASP A 81 1.17 18.55 4.90
CA ASP A 81 1.08 19.63 5.90
C ASP A 81 2.36 19.79 6.72
N LEU A 82 3.17 18.74 6.85
CA LEU A 82 4.53 18.80 7.42
C LEU A 82 5.56 19.38 6.44
N GLY A 83 5.15 19.76 5.22
CA GLY A 83 5.96 20.40 4.20
C GLY A 83 6.69 19.42 3.28
N HIS A 84 6.21 18.18 3.15
CA HIS A 84 6.73 17.21 2.18
C HIS A 84 5.88 17.19 0.91
N THR A 85 6.47 16.77 -0.22
CA THR A 85 5.71 16.59 -1.46
C THR A 85 5.35 15.12 -1.61
N ILE A 86 4.10 14.84 -1.99
CA ILE A 86 3.54 13.49 -2.05
C ILE A 86 3.30 13.08 -3.49
N VAL A 87 3.71 11.85 -3.80
CA VAL A 87 3.35 11.16 -5.02
C VAL A 87 2.68 9.84 -4.65
N GLY A 88 1.46 9.62 -5.13
CA GLY A 88 0.75 8.35 -4.93
C GLY A 88 0.40 7.68 -6.24
N VAL A 89 0.25 6.36 -6.24
CA VAL A 89 -0.34 5.60 -7.35
C VAL A 89 -1.52 4.81 -6.83
N GLU A 90 -2.67 4.92 -7.48
CA GLU A 90 -3.89 4.20 -7.14
C GLU A 90 -4.64 3.85 -8.44
N VAL A 91 -5.21 2.66 -8.53
CA VAL A 91 -5.93 2.25 -9.74
C VAL A 91 -7.37 2.79 -9.78
N SER A 92 -7.97 2.98 -8.60
CA SER A 92 -9.33 3.45 -8.41
C SER A 92 -9.42 4.97 -8.48
N GLU A 93 -9.99 5.47 -9.57
CA GLU A 93 -10.38 6.88 -9.68
C GLU A 93 -11.33 7.31 -8.56
N LEU A 94 -12.19 6.39 -8.09
CA LEU A 94 -13.10 6.65 -6.98
C LEU A 94 -12.32 6.91 -5.68
N GLY A 95 -11.28 6.12 -5.40
CA GLY A 95 -10.42 6.32 -4.24
C GLY A 95 -9.66 7.64 -4.30
N ILE A 96 -9.11 7.98 -5.47
CA ILE A 96 -8.42 9.26 -5.68
C ILE A 96 -9.36 10.44 -5.47
N LYS A 97 -10.57 10.41 -6.06
CA LYS A 97 -11.57 11.47 -5.90
C LYS A 97 -12.00 11.65 -4.45
N GLU A 98 -12.28 10.54 -3.76
CA GLU A 98 -12.65 10.57 -2.34
C GLU A 98 -11.53 11.11 -1.47
N PHE A 99 -10.27 10.81 -1.78
CA PHE A 99 -9.14 11.42 -1.07
C PHE A 99 -9.21 12.95 -1.14
N PHE A 100 -9.29 13.52 -2.35
CA PHE A 100 -9.32 14.97 -2.49
C PHE A 100 -10.56 15.60 -1.84
N GLU A 101 -11.73 14.97 -1.97
CA GLU A 101 -12.98 15.42 -1.34
C GLU A 101 -12.90 15.39 0.19
N GLU A 102 -12.45 14.27 0.77
CA GLU A 102 -12.39 14.08 2.23
C GLU A 102 -11.30 14.93 2.89
N GLN A 103 -10.23 15.27 2.16
CA GLN A 103 -9.14 16.12 2.65
C GLN A 103 -9.36 17.62 2.37
N ASP A 104 -10.53 18.00 1.82
CA ASP A 104 -10.89 19.38 1.45
C ASP A 104 -9.84 20.03 0.53
N LEU A 105 -9.42 19.30 -0.51
CA LEU A 105 -8.41 19.73 -1.47
C LEU A 105 -9.02 19.92 -2.86
N SER A 106 -8.83 21.12 -3.41
CA SER A 106 -9.05 21.34 -4.85
C SER A 106 -7.91 20.73 -5.66
N TYR A 107 -8.24 20.22 -6.85
CA TYR A 107 -7.28 19.57 -7.72
C TYR A 107 -7.59 19.77 -9.21
N THR A 108 -6.54 19.63 -10.01
CA THR A 108 -6.62 19.53 -11.47
C THR A 108 -6.36 18.09 -11.92
N ARG A 109 -6.91 17.71 -13.08
CA ARG A 109 -6.69 16.41 -13.71
C ARG A 109 -6.11 16.56 -15.11
N GLY A 110 -5.25 15.64 -15.52
CA GLY A 110 -4.71 15.61 -16.88
C GLY A 110 -4.14 14.24 -17.26
N PRO A 111 -3.89 14.01 -18.56
CA PRO A 111 -3.25 12.78 -19.02
C PRO A 111 -1.78 12.72 -18.58
N VAL A 112 -1.22 11.51 -18.51
CA VAL A 112 0.23 11.28 -18.37
C VAL A 112 0.77 10.90 -19.75
N PRO A 113 1.44 11.81 -20.49
CA PRO A 113 1.83 11.57 -21.87
C PRO A 113 2.66 10.31 -22.09
N GLU A 114 3.49 9.94 -21.11
CA GLU A 114 4.41 8.81 -21.18
C GLU A 114 3.75 7.46 -20.88
N VAL A 115 2.53 7.46 -20.31
CA VAL A 115 1.85 6.22 -19.87
C VAL A 115 0.42 6.20 -20.43
N PRO A 116 0.17 5.44 -21.52
CA PRO A 116 -1.15 5.36 -22.14
C PRO A 116 -2.25 4.97 -21.15
N GLY A 117 -3.33 5.76 -21.12
CA GLY A 117 -4.49 5.51 -20.24
C GLY A 117 -4.30 5.97 -18.79
N ALA A 118 -3.10 6.39 -18.39
CA ALA A 118 -2.88 6.96 -17.07
C ALA A 118 -3.30 8.43 -17.01
N GLU A 119 -3.84 8.81 -15.86
CA GLU A 119 -4.17 10.21 -15.54
C GLU A 119 -3.44 10.61 -14.26
N VAL A 120 -3.19 11.91 -14.09
CA VAL A 120 -2.68 12.47 -12.85
C VAL A 120 -3.67 13.48 -12.30
N PHE A 121 -3.88 13.41 -10.99
CA PHE A 121 -4.68 14.32 -10.19
C PHE A 121 -3.72 15.09 -9.29
N LYS A 122 -3.67 16.42 -9.41
CA LYS A 122 -2.71 17.26 -8.70
C LYS A 122 -3.45 18.28 -7.85
N SER A 123 -3.12 18.38 -6.56
CA SER A 123 -3.61 19.48 -5.73
C SER A 123 -3.20 20.83 -6.30
N ASP A 124 -4.01 21.86 -6.08
CA ASP A 124 -3.77 23.19 -6.64
C ASP A 124 -2.48 23.86 -6.12
N ASP A 125 -2.06 23.50 -4.90
CA ASP A 125 -0.76 23.91 -4.34
C ASP A 125 0.43 23.13 -4.90
N GLY A 126 0.18 22.04 -5.64
CA GLY A 126 1.20 21.19 -6.25
C GLY A 126 1.89 20.20 -5.28
N GLU A 127 1.50 20.17 -4.01
CA GLU A 127 2.18 19.33 -3.01
C GLU A 127 1.76 17.85 -3.06
N ILE A 128 0.61 17.53 -3.66
CA ILE A 128 0.12 16.15 -3.79
C ILE A 128 -0.19 15.84 -5.25
N SER A 129 0.42 14.78 -5.78
CA SER A 129 0.15 14.23 -7.11
C SER A 129 -0.22 12.75 -7.04
N LEU A 130 -1.47 12.41 -7.39
CA LEU A 130 -1.95 11.02 -7.42
C LEU A 130 -2.11 10.55 -8.87
N PHE A 131 -1.42 9.47 -9.21
CA PHE A 131 -1.44 8.87 -10.54
C PHE A 131 -2.44 7.72 -10.58
N LYS A 132 -3.40 7.81 -11.50
CA LYS A 132 -4.35 6.76 -11.80
C LYS A 132 -3.74 5.74 -12.77
N CYS A 133 -3.13 4.68 -12.23
CA CYS A 133 -2.61 3.55 -13.01
C CYS A 133 -2.36 2.33 -12.12
N SER A 134 -2.01 1.20 -12.73
CA SER A 134 -1.57 0.01 -12.03
C SER A 134 -0.04 -0.06 -12.01
N LEU A 135 0.57 -0.21 -10.83
CA LEU A 135 2.03 -0.43 -10.71
C LEU A 135 2.47 -1.75 -11.36
N PHE A 136 1.55 -2.71 -11.51
CA PHE A 136 1.82 -4.02 -12.07
C PHE A 136 1.87 -4.01 -13.61
N ASP A 137 1.53 -2.88 -14.25
CA ASP A 137 1.58 -2.75 -15.71
C ASP A 137 3.03 -2.57 -16.22
N PHE A 138 3.97 -2.22 -15.33
CA PHE A 138 5.36 -1.93 -15.69
C PHE A 138 6.29 -3.15 -15.55
N THR A 139 6.35 -3.73 -14.34
CA THR A 139 7.16 -4.91 -13.99
C THR A 139 6.73 -5.40 -12.61
N SER A 140 7.49 -6.30 -11.98
CA SER A 140 7.21 -6.74 -10.61
C SER A 140 7.23 -5.55 -9.63
N TYR A 141 6.36 -5.60 -8.63
CA TYR A 141 6.22 -4.54 -7.63
C TYR A 141 7.55 -4.12 -7.00
N ALA A 142 8.36 -5.10 -6.54
CA ALA A 142 9.65 -4.83 -5.92
C ALA A 142 10.62 -4.17 -6.91
N THR A 143 10.65 -4.60 -8.18
CA THR A 143 11.50 -3.98 -9.21
C THR A 143 11.09 -2.53 -9.47
N VAL A 144 9.79 -2.24 -9.55
CA VAL A 144 9.31 -0.85 -9.68
C VAL A 144 9.78 -0.02 -8.50
N LEU A 145 9.53 -0.47 -7.27
CA LEU A 145 9.91 0.30 -6.09
C LEU A 145 11.42 0.55 -6.02
N ILE A 146 12.24 -0.48 -6.24
CA ILE A 146 13.72 -0.34 -6.25
C ILE A 146 14.14 0.69 -7.32
N SER A 147 13.53 0.67 -8.52
CA SER A 147 13.86 1.63 -9.59
C SER A 147 13.49 3.08 -9.25
N LEU A 148 12.50 3.29 -8.37
CA LEU A 148 12.08 4.61 -7.90
C LEU A 148 12.95 5.11 -6.73
N MET A 149 13.72 4.24 -6.08
CA MET A 149 14.58 4.60 -4.97
C MET A 149 15.81 5.38 -5.47
N GLY A 150 15.92 6.65 -5.06
CA GLY A 150 17.15 7.42 -5.22
C GLY A 150 18.23 7.07 -4.18
N LYS A 151 19.46 7.56 -4.39
CA LYS A 151 20.54 7.46 -3.39
C LYS A 151 20.10 8.09 -2.07
N GLY A 152 20.16 7.34 -0.98
CA GLY A 152 19.69 7.78 0.34
C GLY A 152 18.16 7.73 0.50
N CYS A 153 17.41 7.09 -0.40
CA CYS A 153 16.00 6.78 -0.18
C CYS A 153 15.85 5.88 1.06
N HIS A 154 14.85 6.20 1.88
CA HIS A 154 14.45 5.39 3.03
C HIS A 154 13.06 4.88 2.69
N TYR A 155 12.91 3.56 2.56
CA TYR A 155 11.64 2.92 2.30
C TYR A 155 11.16 2.25 3.58
N LEU A 156 10.06 2.77 4.14
CA LEU A 156 9.36 2.13 5.24
C LEU A 156 8.35 1.12 4.66
N LEU A 157 8.59 -0.17 4.92
CA LEU A 157 7.72 -1.27 4.50
C LEU A 157 6.99 -1.81 5.74
N ASP A 158 5.67 -1.93 5.65
CA ASP A 158 4.80 -2.53 6.67
C ASP A 158 4.30 -3.89 6.16
N THR A 159 4.51 -4.95 6.93
CA THR A 159 4.15 -6.33 6.55
C THR A 159 3.40 -7.06 7.66
N LEU A 160 2.60 -8.04 7.24
CA LEU A 160 1.78 -8.86 8.12
C LEU A 160 2.22 -10.31 8.04
N VAL A 161 2.34 -10.96 9.19
CA VAL A 161 2.71 -12.38 9.32
C VAL A 161 1.67 -13.11 10.17
N TYR A 162 1.05 -14.13 9.58
CA TYR A 162 0.03 -14.95 10.23
C TYR A 162 -0.01 -16.35 9.59
N GLY A 163 -0.74 -17.28 10.21
CA GLY A 163 -0.95 -18.62 9.65
C GLY A 163 -2.04 -18.62 8.58
N GLU A 164 -1.71 -19.02 7.35
CA GLU A 164 -2.62 -18.98 6.20
C GLU A 164 -3.65 -20.12 6.15
N SER A 165 -3.72 -20.98 7.18
CA SER A 165 -4.66 -22.12 7.18
C SER A 165 -6.13 -21.69 7.18
N ASN A 166 -6.44 -20.53 7.78
CA ASN A 166 -7.81 -20.04 7.98
C ASN A 166 -8.11 -18.75 7.21
N PHE A 167 -7.08 -18.07 6.70
CA PHE A 167 -7.22 -16.84 5.94
C PHE A 167 -6.20 -16.81 4.81
N ILE A 168 -6.69 -16.63 3.59
CA ILE A 168 -5.87 -16.60 2.37
C ILE A 168 -6.20 -15.33 1.59
N GLY A 169 -5.20 -14.69 0.99
CA GLY A 169 -5.33 -13.51 0.14
C GLY A 169 -5.20 -12.19 0.91
N THR A 170 -5.73 -11.10 0.34
CA THR A 170 -5.43 -9.73 0.80
C THR A 170 -5.95 -9.37 2.20
N PRO A 171 -5.14 -8.74 3.09
CA PRO A 171 -3.70 -8.52 2.92
C PRO A 171 -2.92 -9.84 3.06
N HIS A 172 -1.97 -10.11 2.15
CA HIS A 172 -1.23 -11.37 2.12
C HIS A 172 -0.22 -11.48 3.27
N CYS A 173 0.11 -12.71 3.68
CA CYS A 173 1.19 -12.98 4.61
C CYS A 173 2.54 -12.76 3.91
N VAL A 174 3.39 -11.91 4.48
CA VAL A 174 4.71 -11.58 3.93
C VAL A 174 5.78 -11.86 5.00
N PRO A 175 6.25 -13.11 5.11
CA PRO A 175 7.31 -13.47 6.05
C PRO A 175 8.67 -12.88 5.65
N GLU A 176 9.59 -12.83 6.61
CA GLU A 176 10.93 -12.22 6.44
C GLU A 176 11.67 -12.75 5.20
N HIS A 177 11.62 -14.06 4.94
CA HIS A 177 12.31 -14.64 3.78
C HIS A 177 11.82 -14.06 2.45
N THR A 178 10.52 -13.75 2.32
CA THR A 178 9.97 -13.10 1.12
C THR A 178 10.55 -11.71 0.92
N ILE A 179 10.74 -10.94 2.00
CA ILE A 179 11.35 -9.61 1.95
C ILE A 179 12.82 -9.72 1.53
N GLN A 180 13.54 -10.70 2.07
CA GLN A 180 14.93 -10.98 1.71
C GLN A 180 15.07 -11.41 0.24
N ASP A 181 14.18 -12.26 -0.25
CA ASP A 181 14.18 -12.70 -1.66
C ASP A 181 13.91 -11.54 -2.63
N LEU A 182 13.01 -10.62 -2.26
CA LEU A 182 12.63 -9.49 -3.11
C LEU A 182 13.65 -8.33 -3.08
N TYR A 183 14.20 -8.02 -1.91
CA TYR A 183 15.00 -6.80 -1.71
C TYR A 183 16.44 -7.08 -1.25
N GLY A 184 16.72 -8.23 -0.64
CA GLY A 184 17.97 -8.51 0.07
C GLY A 184 19.21 -8.55 -0.81
N GLN A 185 19.06 -8.76 -2.13
CA GLN A 185 20.20 -8.66 -3.06
C GLN A 185 20.67 -7.20 -3.18
N THR A 186 19.75 -6.25 -3.37
CA THR A 186 20.04 -4.85 -3.72
C THR A 186 19.97 -3.89 -2.53
N CYS A 187 19.26 -4.27 -1.47
CA CYS A 187 18.97 -3.40 -0.33
C CYS A 187 19.48 -3.98 0.99
N ASN A 188 19.83 -3.08 1.92
CA ASN A 188 19.89 -3.38 3.34
C ASN A 188 18.47 -3.33 3.90
N ILE A 189 18.11 -4.35 4.69
CA ILE A 189 16.79 -4.48 5.32
C ILE A 189 17.00 -4.46 6.83
N GLN A 190 16.37 -3.49 7.51
CA GLN A 190 16.42 -3.37 8.96
C GLN A 190 15.01 -3.48 9.54
N LEU A 191 14.77 -4.46 10.41
CA LEU A 191 13.55 -4.52 11.20
C LEU A 191 13.57 -3.41 12.26
N LEU A 192 12.62 -2.48 12.19
CA LEU A 192 12.45 -1.41 13.18
C LEU A 192 11.53 -1.84 14.32
N GLU A 193 10.49 -2.61 14.01
CA GLU A 193 9.48 -3.03 14.96
C GLU A 193 8.84 -4.34 14.54
N SER A 194 8.54 -5.19 15.54
CA SER A 194 7.66 -6.34 15.41
C SER A 194 6.67 -6.28 16.57
N SER A 195 5.38 -6.34 16.27
CA SER A 195 4.33 -6.20 17.29
C SER A 195 3.15 -7.12 17.03
N ASP A 196 2.50 -7.55 18.11
CA ASP A 196 1.21 -8.23 18.03
C ASP A 196 0.13 -7.22 17.62
N ALA A 197 -0.48 -7.46 16.46
CA ALA A 197 -1.57 -6.67 15.89
C ALA A 197 -2.88 -7.47 15.87
N LEU A 198 -2.97 -8.59 16.61
CA LEU A 198 -4.15 -9.42 16.69
C LEU A 198 -5.27 -8.75 17.50
N THR A 199 -6.29 -8.28 16.80
CA THR A 199 -7.53 -7.77 17.41
C THR A 199 -8.70 -8.72 17.16
N ASP A 200 -9.87 -8.41 17.73
CA ASP A 200 -11.11 -9.14 17.43
C ASP A 200 -11.45 -9.16 15.93
N LYS A 201 -11.03 -8.14 15.17
CA LYS A 201 -11.16 -8.10 13.71
C LYS A 201 -10.43 -9.27 13.07
N GLN A 202 -9.16 -9.48 13.39
CA GLN A 202 -8.38 -10.60 12.84
C GLN A 202 -8.81 -11.95 13.41
N ARG A 203 -9.24 -12.02 14.68
CA ARG A 203 -9.85 -13.24 15.23
C ARG A 203 -11.09 -13.66 14.45
N SER A 204 -11.90 -12.70 13.97
CA SER A 204 -13.06 -12.99 13.11
C SER A 204 -12.68 -13.61 11.75
N TRP A 205 -11.42 -13.51 11.34
CA TRP A 205 -10.88 -14.16 10.14
C TRP A 205 -10.37 -15.59 10.43
N GLY A 206 -10.52 -16.08 11.67
CA GLY A 206 -10.02 -17.37 12.09
C GLY A 206 -8.53 -17.39 12.47
N LEU A 207 -7.92 -16.21 12.63
CA LEU A 207 -6.52 -16.09 13.01
C LEU A 207 -6.33 -16.15 14.54
N ASN A 208 -5.28 -16.84 14.96
CA ASN A 208 -4.84 -16.92 16.36
C ASN A 208 -3.51 -16.19 16.63
N SER A 209 -2.88 -15.69 15.58
CA SER A 209 -1.66 -14.88 15.59
C SER A 209 -1.73 -13.92 14.40
N PHE A 210 -1.31 -12.68 14.62
CA PHE A 210 -1.23 -11.66 13.59
C PHE A 210 -0.16 -10.65 13.97
N ILE A 211 1.03 -10.82 13.39
CA ILE A 211 2.19 -9.98 13.68
C ILE A 211 2.32 -8.94 12.59
N GLU A 212 2.46 -7.68 13.00
CA GLU A 212 2.79 -6.56 12.14
C GLU A 212 4.27 -6.21 12.31
N ASN A 213 5.00 -6.13 11.21
CA ASN A 213 6.42 -5.81 11.18
C ASN A 213 6.65 -4.55 10.35
N VAL A 214 7.51 -3.68 10.85
CA VAL A 214 7.93 -2.47 10.15
C VAL A 214 9.41 -2.58 9.83
N HIS A 215 9.75 -2.51 8.55
CA HIS A 215 11.11 -2.56 8.05
C HIS A 215 11.53 -1.23 7.44
N LEU A 216 12.79 -0.86 7.65
CA LEU A 216 13.48 0.20 6.92
C LEU A 216 14.38 -0.43 5.86
N ILE A 217 14.09 -0.14 4.60
CA ILE A 217 14.82 -0.65 3.44
C ILE A 217 15.60 0.51 2.81
N MET A 218 16.88 0.27 2.56
CA MET A 218 17.80 1.26 1.97
C MET A 218 18.64 0.57 0.89
N LEU A 219 18.90 1.25 -0.23
CA LEU A 219 19.84 0.74 -1.23
C LEU A 219 21.20 0.44 -0.58
N LYS A 220 21.80 -0.70 -0.92
CA LYS A 220 23.21 -0.94 -0.58
C LYS A 220 24.04 0.14 -1.27
N THR A 221 25.00 0.72 -0.54
CA THR A 221 26.04 1.52 -1.19
C THR A 221 26.87 0.57 -2.03
N ASP A 222 26.98 0.81 -3.34
CA ASP A 222 27.95 0.10 -4.18
C ASP A 222 29.30 0.13 -3.46
N PHE A 223 29.87 -1.04 -3.16
CA PHE A 223 31.29 -1.09 -2.86
C PHE A 223 31.97 -0.73 -4.18
N SER A 224 32.61 0.45 -4.20
CA SER A 224 33.56 0.84 -5.24
C SER A 224 34.59 -0.25 -5.49
#